data_AF-A0A2P8VNL7-F1
#
_entry.id   AF-A0A2P8VNL7-F1
#
_cell.length_a   1.000
_cell.length_b   1.000
_cell.length_c   1.000
_cell.angle_alpha   90.00
_cell.angle_beta   90.00
_cell.angle_gamma   90.00
#
_symmetry.space_group_name_H-M   'P 1'
#
loop_
_entity.id
_entity.type
_entity.pdbx_description
1 polymer ?
#
loop_
_entity_poly.entity_id
_entity_poly.type
_entity_poly.pdbx_seq_one_letter_code
_entity_poly.pdbx_strand_id
1 'polypeptide(L)'
;LLGLGVLSAIAAAITGMADFINIPRARQRTAGWAHMALHVGALVLSIINVILRWGDPAGAILPVGLVLSLVVSGLLLASGWFGGELMFRHKVGIVGPGETMER
;
A
#
# COMPACT_ATOMS: atom_id res chain seq x y z
N LEU A 1 13.96 4.14 -13.52
CA LEU A 1 12.86 4.52 -12.59
C LEU A 1 11.75 3.45 -12.54
N LEU A 2 11.15 3.04 -13.66
CA LEU A 2 10.04 2.07 -13.65
C LEU A 2 10.40 0.70 -13.04
N GLY A 3 11.54 0.11 -13.41
CA GLY A 3 11.97 -1.20 -12.86
C GLY A 3 12.20 -1.19 -11.35
N LEU A 4 12.88 -0.16 -10.82
CA LEU A 4 13.09 0.00 -9.37
C LEU A 4 11.76 0.27 -8.63
N GLY A 5 10.84 1.01 -9.25
CA GLY A 5 9.51 1.24 -8.71
C GLY A 5 8.70 -0.05 -8.56
N VAL A 6 8.73 -0.94 -9.56
CA VAL A 6 8.05 -2.23 -9.49
C VAL A 6 8.67 -3.14 -8.42
N LEU A 7 10.01 -3.22 -8.35
CA LEU A 7 10.69 -4.04 -7.34
C LEU A 7 10.38 -3.57 -5.91
N SER A 8 10.43 -2.25 -5.68
CA SER A 8 10.07 -1.68 -4.37
C SER A 8 8.60 -1.89 -4.03
N ALA A 9 7.69 -1.79 -5.00
CA ALA A 9 6.27 -2.06 -4.79
C ALA A 9 6.00 -3.53 -4.43
N ILE A 10 6.70 -4.48 -5.07
CA ILE A 10 6.61 -5.91 -4.72
C ILE A 10 7.14 -6.15 -3.30
N ALA A 11 8.31 -5.61 -2.96
CA ALA A 11 8.87 -5.74 -1.62
C ALA A 11 7.93 -5.17 -0.55
N ALA A 12 7.38 -3.98 -0.79
CA ALA A 12 6.40 -3.35 0.10
C ALA A 12 5.12 -4.19 0.24
N ALA A 13 4.61 -4.78 -0.85
CA ALA A 13 3.43 -5.63 -0.82
C ALA A 13 3.64 -6.91 0.00
N ILE A 14 4.82 -7.53 -0.12
CA ILE A 14 5.17 -8.72 0.66
C ILE A 14 5.21 -8.38 2.16
N THR A 15 5.92 -7.32 2.53
CA THR A 15 6.03 -6.90 3.94
C THR A 15 4.67 -6.51 4.51
N GLY A 16 3.89 -5.68 3.79
CA GLY A 16 2.55 -5.26 4.24
C GLY A 16 1.57 -6.43 4.37
N MET A 17 1.63 -7.41 3.46
CA MET A 17 0.83 -8.64 3.57
C MET A 17 1.24 -9.49 4.77
N ALA A 18 2.55 -9.65 4.99
CA ALA A 18 3.06 -10.38 6.14
C ALA A 18 2.58 -9.73 7.46
N ASP A 19 2.67 -8.41 7.58
CA ASP A 19 2.18 -7.67 8.74
C ASP A 19 0.67 -7.83 8.93
N PHE A 20 -0.11 -7.71 7.85
CA PHE A 20 -1.56 -7.86 7.93
C PHE A 20 -2.00 -9.26 8.38
N ILE A 21 -1.29 -10.30 7.94
CA ILE A 21 -1.54 -11.70 8.34
C ILE A 21 -1.05 -11.95 9.77
N ASN A 22 0.12 -11.43 10.15
CA ASN A 22 0.74 -11.73 11.44
C ASN A 22 0.23 -10.85 12.59
N ILE A 23 -0.45 -9.74 12.31
CA ILE A 23 -0.97 -8.81 13.33
C ILE A 23 -2.50 -8.88 13.36
N PRO A 24 -3.11 -9.71 14.25
CA PRO A 24 -4.56 -9.82 14.37
C PRO A 24 -5.26 -8.47 14.64
N ARG A 25 -4.61 -7.59 15.40
CA ARG A 25 -5.13 -6.25 15.72
C ARG A 25 -5.37 -5.40 14.48
N ALA A 26 -4.59 -5.59 13.40
CA ALA A 26 -4.81 -4.90 12.14
C ALA A 26 -6.12 -5.37 11.47
N ARG A 27 -6.39 -6.68 11.47
CA ARG A 27 -7.59 -7.26 10.86
C ARG A 27 -8.88 -7.03 11.64
N GLN A 28 -8.77 -6.68 12.92
CA GLN A 28 -9.91 -6.32 13.77
C GLN A 28 -10.42 -4.89 13.52
N ARG A 29 -9.72 -4.09 12.70
CA ARG A 29 -10.06 -2.70 12.43
C ARG A 29 -10.38 -2.51 10.96
N THR A 30 -11.43 -1.74 10.68
CA THR A 30 -11.79 -1.34 9.31
C THR A 30 -10.63 -0.61 8.62
N ALA A 31 -9.87 0.20 9.36
CA ALA A 31 -8.66 0.86 8.85
C ALA A 31 -7.62 -0.13 8.32
N GLY A 32 -7.47 -1.32 8.92
CA GLY A 32 -6.55 -2.36 8.46
C GLY A 32 -6.96 -2.94 7.11
N TRP A 33 -8.24 -3.29 6.97
CA TRP A 33 -8.79 -3.76 5.71
C TRP A 33 -8.77 -2.68 4.62
N ALA A 34 -9.11 -1.44 4.97
CA ALA A 34 -9.06 -0.31 4.04
C ALA A 34 -7.63 -0.04 3.54
N HIS A 35 -6.65 0.01 4.45
CA HIS A 35 -5.23 0.14 4.10
C HIS A 35 -4.79 -0.95 3.12
N MET A 36 -5.06 -2.23 3.42
CA MET A 36 -4.68 -3.33 2.55
C MET A 36 -5.36 -3.31 1.19
N ALA A 37 -6.67 -3.07 1.15
CA ALA A 37 -7.42 -3.03 -0.11
C ALA A 37 -6.93 -1.89 -1.02
N LEU A 38 -6.68 -0.71 -0.47
CA LEU A 38 -6.14 0.43 -1.22
C LEU A 38 -4.73 0.14 -1.74
N HIS A 39 -3.88 -0.50 -0.94
CA HIS A 39 -2.52 -0.86 -1.37
C HIS A 39 -2.52 -1.91 -2.49
N VAL A 40 -3.35 -2.95 -2.38
CA VAL A 40 -3.52 -3.97 -3.44
C VAL A 40 -4.07 -3.34 -4.72
N GLY A 41 -5.08 -2.48 -4.60
CA GLY A 41 -5.62 -1.74 -5.74
C GLY A 41 -4.57 -0.86 -6.43
N ALA A 42 -3.78 -0.12 -5.64
CA ALA A 42 -2.69 0.71 -6.16
C ALA A 42 -1.61 -0.13 -6.88
N LEU A 43 -1.26 -1.30 -6.34
CA LEU A 43 -0.31 -2.22 -6.97
C LEU A 43 -0.83 -2.74 -8.31
N VAL A 44 -2.07 -3.22 -8.37
CA VAL A 44 -2.69 -3.72 -9.60
C VAL A 44 -2.74 -2.64 -10.68
N LEU A 45 -3.20 -1.42 -10.32
CA LEU A 45 -3.25 -0.30 -11.26
C LEU A 45 -1.85 0.15 -11.71
N SER A 46 -0.85 0.07 -10.83
CA SER A 46 0.54 0.37 -11.19
C SER A 46 1.09 -0.64 -12.20
N ILE A 47 0.81 -1.93 -12.02
CA ILE A 47 1.20 -2.98 -12.98
C ILE A 47 0.54 -2.74 -14.34
N ILE A 48 -0.76 -2.45 -14.35
CA ILE A 48 -1.50 -2.11 -15.58
C ILE A 48 -0.86 -0.89 -16.26
N ASN A 49 -0.54 0.16 -15.50
CA ASN A 49 0.08 1.37 -16.02
C ASN A 49 1.45 1.08 -16.67
N VAL A 50 2.26 0.23 -16.06
CA VAL A 50 3.56 -0.20 -16.63
C VAL A 50 3.37 -1.03 -17.89
N ILE A 51 2.44 -1.99 -17.91
CA ILE A 51 2.15 -2.83 -19.08
C ILE A 51 1.70 -1.97 -20.26
N LEU A 52 0.81 -1.01 -20.05
CA LEU A 52 0.34 -0.09 -21.09
C LEU A 52 1.47 0.75 -21.71
N ARG A 53 2.53 1.02 -20.94
CA ARG A 53 3.69 1.81 -21.38
C ARG A 53 4.84 0.95 -21.92
N TRP A 54 4.74 -0.38 -21.91
CA TRP A 54 5.87 -1.25 -22.20
C TRP A 54 6.36 -1.16 -23.66
N GLY A 55 5.43 -1.01 -24.61
CA GLY A 55 5.73 -0.91 -26.05
C GLY A 55 5.89 0.51 -26.58
N ASP A 56 5.22 1.48 -25.95
CA ASP A 56 5.34 2.91 -26.29
C ASP A 56 5.36 3.77 -25.01
N PRO A 57 6.54 3.87 -24.35
CA PRO A 57 6.65 4.57 -23.08
C PRO A 57 6.33 6.06 -23.16
N ALA A 58 6.50 6.67 -24.34
CA ALA A 58 6.33 8.11 -24.57
C ALA A 58 4.91 8.46 -25.02
N GLY A 59 4.33 7.71 -25.96
CA GLY A 59 2.97 7.95 -26.43
C GLY A 59 1.89 7.55 -25.42
N ALA A 60 2.17 6.57 -24.55
CA ALA A 60 1.21 6.15 -23.51
C ALA A 60 1.20 7.04 -22.25
N ILE A 61 2.00 8.12 -22.22
CA ILE A 61 2.04 9.05 -21.08
C ILE A 61 0.73 9.81 -20.95
N LEU A 62 0.19 10.32 -22.06
CA LEU A 62 -1.01 11.17 -22.08
C LEU A 62 -2.08 10.62 -23.02
N PRO A 63 -3.37 10.67 -22.63
CA PRO A 63 -3.89 11.08 -21.33
C PRO A 63 -3.92 9.93 -20.29
N VAL A 64 -3.97 8.68 -20.75
CA VAL A 64 -4.29 7.50 -19.92
C VAL A 64 -3.24 7.27 -18.83
N GLY A 65 -1.96 7.35 -19.19
CA GLY A 65 -0.87 7.15 -18.26
C GLY A 65 -0.90 8.11 -17.07
N LEU A 66 -1.16 9.40 -17.32
CA LEU A 66 -1.25 10.43 -16.29
C LEU A 66 -2.46 10.21 -15.37
N VAL A 67 -3.63 9.93 -15.93
CA VAL A 67 -4.84 9.66 -15.13
C VAL A 67 -4.62 8.46 -14.20
N LEU A 68 -4.10 7.36 -14.73
CA LEU A 68 -3.79 6.18 -13.91
C LEU A 68 -2.76 6.49 -12.84
N SER A 69 -1.73 7.29 -13.14
CA SER A 69 -0.75 7.71 -12.15
C SER A 69 -1.37 8.54 -11.03
N LEU A 70 -2.26 9.49 -11.36
CA LEU A 70 -2.99 10.28 -10.35
C LEU A 70 -3.90 9.42 -9.47
N VAL A 71 -4.61 8.45 -10.07
CA VAL A 71 -5.45 7.50 -9.32
C VAL A 71 -4.59 6.68 -8.36
N VAL A 72 -3.48 6.10 -8.84
CA VAL A 72 -2.54 5.34 -7.99
C VAL A 72 -2.03 6.22 -6.85
N SER A 73 -1.57 7.44 -7.13
CA SER A 73 -1.11 8.37 -6.09
C SER A 73 -2.20 8.69 -5.06
N GLY A 74 -3.44 8.90 -5.51
CA GLY A 74 -4.58 9.12 -4.61
C GLY A 74 -4.86 7.91 -3.71
N LEU A 75 -4.82 6.70 -4.26
CA LEU A 75 -4.98 5.45 -3.49
C LEU A 75 -3.86 5.27 -2.46
N LEU A 76 -2.62 5.59 -2.82
CA LEU A 76 -1.47 5.53 -1.91
C LEU A 76 -1.57 6.56 -0.78
N LEU A 77 -2.04 7.79 -1.08
CA LEU A 77 -2.28 8.80 -0.05
C LEU A 77 -3.39 8.38 0.92
N ALA A 78 -4.50 7.88 0.39
CA ALA A 78 -5.60 7.35 1.21
C ALA A 78 -5.14 6.15 2.05
N SER A 79 -4.36 5.23 1.45
CA SER A 79 -3.77 4.10 2.16
C SER A 79 -2.85 4.56 3.30
N GLY A 80 -1.99 5.55 3.03
CA GLY A 80 -1.11 6.15 4.03
C GLY A 80 -1.87 6.76 5.22
N TRP A 81 -3.04 7.37 4.97
CA TRP A 81 -3.91 7.87 6.04
C TRP A 81 -4.40 6.74 6.95
N PHE A 82 -4.92 5.64 6.39
CA PHE A 82 -5.37 4.49 7.20
C PHE A 82 -4.22 3.77 7.91
N GLY A 83 -3.03 3.73 7.30
CA GLY A 83 -1.81 3.25 7.96
C GLY A 83 -1.46 4.09 9.19
N GLY A 84 -1.52 5.42 9.04
CA GLY A 84 -1.37 6.35 10.16
C GLY A 84 -2.44 6.16 11.23
N GLU A 85 -3.70 5.95 10.86
CA GLU A 85 -4.78 5.69 11.81
C GLU A 85 -4.54 4.41 12.62
N LEU A 86 -4.08 3.33 11.98
CA LEU A 86 -3.70 2.08 12.66
C LEU A 86 -2.63 2.31 13.72
N MET A 87 -1.58 3.06 13.37
CA MET A 87 -0.46 3.34 14.27
C MET A 87 -0.85 4.31 15.38
N PHE A 88 -1.40 5.48 15.02
CA PHE A 88 -1.58 6.58 15.97
C PHE A 88 -2.87 6.49 16.77
N ARG A 89 -3.98 6.06 16.14
CA ARG A 89 -5.29 5.95 16.79
C ARG A 89 -5.49 4.58 17.41
N HIS A 90 -5.14 3.52 16.70
CA HIS A 90 -5.39 2.15 17.15
C HIS A 90 -4.19 1.48 17.81
N LYS A 91 -3.04 2.17 17.88
CA LYS A 91 -1.82 1.70 18.54
C LYS A 91 -1.34 0.33 18.05
N VAL A 92 -1.64 0.00 16.80
CA VAL A 92 -1.15 -1.22 16.15
C VAL A 92 0.35 -1.05 15.90
N GLY A 93 1.16 -2.02 16.34
CA GLY A 93 2.63 -1.98 16.18
C GLY A 93 3.37 -1.18 17.25
N ILE A 94 2.70 -0.76 18.33
CA ILE A 94 3.35 -0.08 19.47
C ILE A 94 3.47 -1.06 20.65
N VAL A 95 4.69 -1.29 21.12
CA VAL A 95 4.97 -2.03 22.36
C VAL A 95 4.83 -1.06 23.54
N GLY A 96 3.82 -1.27 24.38
CA GLY A 96 3.55 -0.43 25.55
C GLY A 96 4.14 -1.02 26.85
N PRO A 97 4.31 -0.22 27.92
CA PRO A 97 4.89 -0.68 29.20
C PRO A 97 4.15 -1.83 29.91
N GLY A 98 2.94 -2.19 29.47
CA GLY A 98 2.14 -3.28 30.04
C GLY A 98 2.30 -4.64 29.34
N GLU A 99 3.00 -4.73 28.21
CA GLU A 99 3.12 -6.00 27.46
C GLU A 99 4.30 -6.88 27.92
N THR A 100 5.18 -6.36 28.80
CA THR A 100 6.36 -7.09 29.30
C THR A 100 6.09 -7.90 30.56
N MET A 101 4.92 -7.75 31.20
CA MET A 101 4.66 -8.30 32.55
C MET A 101 3.86 -9.61 32.57
N GLU A 102 3.46 -10.15 31.41
CA GLU A 102 2.73 -11.43 31.32
C GLU A 102 3.37 -12.40 30.32
N ARG A 103 4.63 -12.78 30.57
CA ARG A 103 5.22 -13.98 29.97
C ARG A 103 5.52 -15.02 31.03
#